data_AF-A0A395YMS1-F1
#
_entry.id   AF-A0A395YMS1-F1
#
_cell.length_a   1.000
_cell.length_b   1.000
_cell.length_c   1.000
_cell.angle_alpha   90.00
_cell.angle_beta   90.00
_cell.angle_gamma   90.00
#
_symmetry.space_group_name_H-M   'P 1'
#
loop_
_entity.id
_entity.type
_entity.pdbx_description
1 polymer ?
#
loop_
_entity_poly.entity_id
_entity_poly.type
_entity_poly.pdbx_seq_one_letter_code
_entity_poly.pdbx_strand_id
1 'polypeptide(L)' 'MTEDIRDTTGAGDSFNGTFLVCIAKGMEAEQAAEYGAAAAAFVIQKEGARTGQPDLKKIEAFLSKKPQKIW' A
#
# COMPACT_ATOMS: atom_id res chain seq x y z
N MET A 1 12.48 -1.16 -12.57
CA MET A 1 12.63 0.11 -11.83
C MET A 1 12.85 -0.27 -10.39
N THR A 2 13.99 0.06 -9.80
CA THR A 2 14.17 -0.01 -8.35
C THR A 2 13.32 1.08 -7.72
N GLU A 3 12.36 0.70 -6.88
CA GLU A 3 11.54 1.68 -6.14
C GLU A 3 12.43 2.39 -5.11
N ASP A 4 12.43 3.71 -5.14
CA ASP A 4 13.25 4.57 -4.29
C ASP A 4 12.66 4.59 -2.88
N ILE A 5 13.23 3.82 -1.95
CA ILE A 5 12.81 3.78 -0.54
C ILE A 5 13.44 4.99 0.17
N ARG A 6 12.60 5.95 0.58
CA ARG A 6 13.02 7.23 1.17
C ARG A 6 12.84 7.29 2.68
N ASP A 7 11.66 6.92 3.18
CA ASP A 7 11.32 6.99 4.60
C ASP A 7 10.28 5.91 4.95
N THR A 8 10.59 5.01 5.86
CA THR A 8 9.69 3.91 6.23
C THR A 8 8.65 4.28 7.29
N THR A 9 8.69 5.51 7.79
CA THR A 9 7.77 6.00 8.83
C THR A 9 6.32 5.95 8.32
N GLY A 10 5.44 5.31 9.10
CA GLY A 10 4.01 5.21 8.76
C GLY A 10 3.65 4.06 7.80
N ALA A 11 4.60 3.22 7.38
CA ALA A 11 4.32 2.05 6.55
C ALA A 11 3.32 1.08 7.22
N GLY A 12 3.52 0.78 8.51
CA GLY A 12 2.64 -0.09 9.28
C GLY A 12 1.23 0.49 9.48
N ASP A 13 1.13 1.77 9.79
CA ASP A 13 -0.16 2.46 9.92
C ASP A 13 -0.92 2.48 8.59
N SER A 14 -0.21 2.69 7.48
CA SER A 14 -0.80 2.69 6.13
C SER A 14 -1.27 1.31 5.71
N PHE A 15 -0.50 0.27 6.03
CA PHE A 15 -0.93 -1.12 5.85
C PHE A 15 -2.21 -1.41 6.64
N ASN A 16 -2.17 -1.18 7.96
CA ASN A 16 -3.28 -1.52 8.86
C ASN A 16 -4.54 -0.72 8.52
N GLY A 17 -4.42 0.59 8.27
CA GLY A 17 -5.53 1.44 7.90
C GLY A 17 -6.19 0.99 6.61
N THR A 18 -5.39 0.72 5.58
CA THR A 18 -5.89 0.24 4.28
C THR A 18 -6.52 -1.15 4.42
N PHE A 19 -5.85 -2.07 5.11
CA PHE A 19 -6.35 -3.42 5.38
C PHE A 19 -7.72 -3.39 6.07
N LEU A 20 -7.84 -2.64 7.17
CA LEU A 20 -9.09 -2.53 7.92
C LEU A 20 -10.22 -1.91 7.09
N VAL A 21 -9.92 -0.91 6.25
CA VAL A 21 -10.89 -0.31 5.33
C VAL A 21 -11.37 -1.34 4.29
N CYS A 22 -10.46 -2.14 3.73
CA CYS A 22 -10.79 -3.20 2.77
C CYS A 22 -11.66 -4.29 3.41
N ILE A 23 -11.30 -4.76 4.60
CA ILE A 23 -12.11 -5.72 5.37
C ILE A 23 -13.49 -5.15 5.68
N ALA A 24 -13.57 -3.90 6.13
CA ALA A 24 -14.85 -3.23 6.41
C ALA A 24 -15.74 -3.07 5.17
N LYS A 25 -15.14 -3.09 3.97
CA LYS A 25 -15.85 -3.08 2.68
C LYS A 25 -16.21 -4.48 2.16
N GLY A 26 -15.93 -5.53 2.92
CA GLY A 26 -16.25 -6.92 2.57
C GLY A 26 -15.26 -7.55 1.59
N MET A 27 -14.04 -7.02 1.46
CA MET A 27 -12.99 -7.69 0.70
C MET A 27 -12.47 -8.91 1.46
N GLU A 28 -12.05 -9.93 0.72
CA GLU A 28 -11.34 -11.08 1.28
C GLU A 28 -10.01 -10.65 1.90
N ALA A 29 -9.60 -11.34 2.97
CA ALA A 29 -8.41 -10.97 3.74
C ALA A 29 -7.13 -10.95 2.90
N GLU A 30 -6.99 -11.88 1.95
CA GLU A 30 -5.85 -11.90 1.03
C GLU A 30 -5.83 -10.65 0.14
N GLN A 31 -6.97 -10.28 -0.44
CA GLN A 31 -7.09 -9.07 -1.26
C GLN A 31 -6.83 -7.82 -0.41
N ALA A 32 -7.38 -7.73 0.80
CA ALA A 32 -7.14 -6.62 1.72
C ALA A 32 -5.64 -6.50 2.08
N ALA A 33 -4.95 -7.63 2.30
CA ALA A 33 -3.51 -7.65 2.56
C ALA A 33 -2.70 -7.16 1.35
N GLU A 34 -3.10 -7.50 0.13
CA GLU A 34 -2.46 -6.98 -1.08
C GLU A 34 -2.60 -5.45 -1.20
N TYR A 35 -3.77 -4.89 -0.87
CA TYR A 35 -3.99 -3.44 -0.86
C TYR A 35 -3.20 -2.75 0.25
N GLY A 36 -3.15 -3.35 1.45
CA GLY A 36 -2.32 -2.86 2.55
C GLY A 36 -0.83 -2.81 2.19
N ALA A 37 -0.32 -3.87 1.56
CA ALA A 37 1.07 -3.93 1.12
C ALA A 37 1.39 -2.87 0.06
N ALA A 38 0.47 -2.64 -0.89
CA ALA A 38 0.60 -1.58 -1.88
C ALA A 38 0.59 -0.18 -1.24
N ALA A 39 -0.28 0.06 -0.25
CA ALA A 39 -0.32 1.32 0.47
C ALA A 39 0.99 1.58 1.25
N ALA A 40 1.53 0.57 1.92
CA ALA A 40 2.82 0.67 2.60
C ALA A 40 3.96 0.96 1.61
N ALA A 41 4.05 0.21 0.51
CA ALA A 41 5.06 0.39 -0.53
C ALA A 41 5.00 1.78 -1.18
N PHE A 42 3.80 2.36 -1.31
CA PHE A 42 3.64 3.72 -1.83
C PHE A 42 4.11 4.79 -0.83
N VAL A 43 3.81 4.61 0.47
CA VAL A 43 4.17 5.59 1.51
C VAL A 43 5.67 5.67 1.70
N ILE A 44 6.39 4.54 1.61
CA ILE A 44 7.84 4.55 1.82
C ILE A 44 8.65 5.29 0.75
N GLN A 45 8.01 5.68 -0.36
CA GLN A 45 8.62 6.45 -1.46
C GLN A 45 8.59 7.96 -1.22
N LYS A 46 8.07 8.42 -0.07
CA LYS A 46 7.91 9.83 0.28
C LYS A 46 8.42 10.08 1.69
N GLU A 47 8.87 11.31 1.96
CA GLU A 47 9.29 11.71 3.31
C GLU A 47 8.07 11.96 4.20
N GLY A 48 8.10 11.41 5.41
CA GLY A 48 7.11 11.61 6.47
C GLY A 48 5.86 10.73 6.39
N ALA A 49 5.27 10.43 7.56
CA ALA A 49 4.16 9.49 7.70
C ALA A 49 2.81 9.94 7.12
N ARG A 50 2.55 11.26 7.08
CA ARG A 50 1.25 11.82 6.61
C ARG A 50 1.31 12.37 5.20
N THR A 51 2.48 12.83 4.77
CA THR A 51 2.79 13.39 3.46
C THR A 51 2.91 12.28 2.42
N GLY A 52 1.86 11.47 2.26
CA GLY A 52 1.96 10.35 1.35
C GLY A 52 0.81 9.36 1.31
N GLN A 53 -0.17 9.45 2.22
CA GLN A 53 -1.28 8.49 2.25
C GLN A 53 -1.97 8.39 0.87
N PRO A 54 -1.95 7.21 0.24
CA PRO A 54 -2.59 7.02 -1.05
C PRO A 54 -4.10 6.92 -0.90
N ASP A 55 -4.82 7.46 -1.87
CA ASP A 55 -6.23 7.13 -2.06
C ASP A 55 -6.36 5.78 -2.77
N LEU A 56 -7.57 5.23 -2.81
CA LEU A 56 -7.85 3.94 -3.43
C LEU A 56 -7.37 3.88 -4.89
N LYS A 57 -7.54 4.96 -5.66
CA LYS A 57 -7.13 5.01 -7.08
C LYS A 57 -5.62 4.90 -7.23
N LYS A 58 -4.85 5.55 -6.35
CA LYS A 58 -3.38 5.42 -6.34
C LYS A 58 -2.95 4.02 -5.96
N ILE A 59 -3.62 3.38 -5.01
CA ILE A 59 -3.35 1.98 -4.63
C ILE A 59 -3.62 1.05 -5.82
N GLU A 60 -4.77 1.19 -6.48
CA GLU A 60 -5.12 0.40 -7.67
C GLU A 60 -4.12 0.61 -8.82
N ALA A 61 -3.72 1.85 -9.09
CA ALA A 61 -2.71 2.16 -10.10
C ALA A 61 -1.31 1.65 -9.75
N PHE A 62 -1.01 1.52 -8.45
CA PHE A 62 0.21 0.90 -7.96
C PHE A 62 0.16 -0.62 -8.15
N LEU A 63 -0.97 -1.24 -7.78
CA LEU A 63 -1.23 -2.67 -7.96
C LEU A 63 -1.17 -3.09 -9.44
N SER A 64 -1.65 -2.26 -10.37
CA SER A 64 -1.59 -2.55 -11.80
C SER A 64 -0.17 -2.57 -12.38
N LYS A 65 0.81 -2.05 -11.65
CA LYS A 65 2.23 -2.03 -12.04
C LYS A 65 3.04 -3.14 -11.36
N LYS A 66 2.41 -4.02 -10.59
CA LYS A 66 3.08 -5.12 -9.88
C LYS A 66 3.89 -5.98 -10.88
N PRO A 67 5.18 -6.24 -10.61
CA PRO A 67 5.89 -7.31 -11.31
C PRO A 67 5.22 -8.66 -11.03
N GLN A 68 5.30 -9.60 -11.97
CA GLN A 68 4.75 -10.94 -11.81
C GLN A 68 5.22 -11.59 -10.49
N LYS A 69 4.29 -12.23 -9.76
CA LYS A 69 4.64 -13.10 -8.62
C LYS A 69 5.63 -14.16 -9.16
N ILE A 70 6.79 -14.26 -8.51
CA ILE A 70 7.89 -15.14 -8.92
C ILE A 70 7.78 -16.52 -8.24
N TRP A 71 6.77 -16.70 -7.38
CA TRP A 71 6.48 -17.90 -6.60
C TRP A 71 4.98 -17.99 -6.36
#